data_AF-A0A0F9L3N3-F1
#
_entry.id   AF-A0A0F9L3N3-F1
#
_cell.length_a   1.000
_cell.length_b   1.000
_cell.length_c   1.000
_cell.angle_alpha   90.00
_cell.angle_beta   90.00
_cell.angle_gamma   90.00
#
_symmetry.space_group_name_H-M   'P 1'
#
loop_
_entity.id
_entity.type
_entity.pdbx_description
1 polymer ?
#
loop_
_entity_poly.entity_id
_entity_poly.type
_entity_poly.pdbx_seq_one_letter_code
_entity_poly.pdbx_strand_id
1 'polypeptide(L)'
;GNPDARLLKRATSGYCADCALTAFLKGTEPLGMLIENNGLETLRDPNFRLQILRLLIVGKSDANIGEINMDRVIENWKLPCK
;
A
#
# COMPACT_ATOMS: atom_id res chain seq x y z
N GLY A 1 -12.34 -13.52 -3.00
CA GLY A 1 -10.91 -13.20 -2.86
C GLY A 1 -10.13 -14.47 -2.69
N ASN A 2 -8.83 -14.42 -2.98
CA ASN A 2 -7.86 -15.45 -2.75
C ASN A 2 -7.89 -15.85 -1.25
N PRO A 3 -8.19 -17.12 -0.92
CA PRO A 3 -8.25 -17.56 0.48
C PRO A 3 -6.92 -17.38 1.20
N ASP A 4 -5.80 -17.44 0.46
CA ASP A 4 -4.45 -17.31 0.99
C ASP A 4 -3.94 -15.87 1.09
N ALA A 5 -4.73 -14.88 0.64
CA ALA A 5 -4.31 -13.48 0.70
C ALA A 5 -4.10 -13.03 2.15
N ARG A 6 -2.87 -12.59 2.45
CA ARG A 6 -2.46 -12.04 3.75
C ARG A 6 -2.34 -10.52 3.72
N LEU A 7 -2.32 -9.94 2.52
CA LEU A 7 -2.19 -8.50 2.29
C LEU A 7 -3.24 -8.06 1.25
N LEU A 8 -3.85 -6.89 1.44
CA LEU A 8 -4.90 -6.32 0.57
C LEU A 8 -5.97 -7.35 0.11
N LYS A 9 -6.47 -8.16 1.05
CA LYS A 9 -7.50 -9.17 0.78
C LYS A 9 -8.80 -8.50 0.34
N ARG A 10 -9.42 -9.01 -0.74
CA ARG A 10 -10.66 -8.45 -1.29
C ARG A 10 -11.83 -8.77 -0.37
N ALA A 11 -12.61 -7.75 -0.02
CA ALA A 11 -13.78 -7.86 0.85
C ALA A 11 -14.95 -7.04 0.26
N THR A 12 -16.18 -7.38 0.67
CA THR A 12 -17.41 -6.67 0.25
C THR A 12 -17.48 -5.25 0.84
N SER A 13 -16.80 -5.01 1.95
CA SER A 13 -16.70 -3.73 2.64
C SER A 13 -15.28 -3.54 3.18
N GLY A 14 -14.77 -2.32 3.11
CA GLY A 14 -13.44 -1.96 3.64
C GLY A 14 -12.77 -0.86 2.83
N TYR A 15 -11.44 -0.82 2.89
CA TYR A 15 -10.64 0.09 2.09
C TYR A 15 -10.59 -0.34 0.61
N CYS A 16 -10.55 0.64 -0.31
CA CYS A 16 -10.11 0.38 -1.67
C CYS A 16 -8.59 0.04 -1.67
N ALA A 17 -8.06 -0.47 -2.78
CA ALA A 17 -6.66 -0.89 -2.86
C ALA A 17 -5.66 0.21 -2.48
N ASP A 18 -5.89 1.44 -2.95
CA ASP A 18 -5.04 2.61 -2.64
C ASP A 18 -5.08 2.96 -1.15
N CYS A 19 -6.28 3.03 -0.56
CA CYS A 19 -6.46 3.30 0.87
C CYS A 19 -5.86 2.19 1.73
N ALA A 20 -6.04 0.94 1.31
CA ALA A 20 -5.54 -0.23 2.03
C ALA A 20 -4.01 -0.28 2.02
N LEU A 21 -3.37 0.04 0.88
CA LEU A 21 -1.91 0.17 0.82
C LEU A 21 -1.42 1.34 1.68
N THR A 22 -2.11 2.49 1.64
CA THR A 22 -1.78 3.65 2.49
C THR A 22 -1.81 3.26 3.96
N ALA A 23 -2.89 2.63 4.42
CA ALA A 23 -3.04 2.18 5.80
C ALA A 23 -1.97 1.16 6.19
N PHE A 24 -1.66 0.20 5.30
CA PHE A 24 -0.59 -0.76 5.52
C PHE A 24 0.77 -0.07 5.70
N LEU A 25 1.15 0.82 4.77
CA LEU A 25 2.45 1.48 4.82
C LEU A 25 2.59 2.40 6.03
N LYS A 26 1.55 3.18 6.36
CA LYS A 26 1.54 4.03 7.56
C LYS A 26 1.54 3.23 8.86
N GLY A 27 0.83 2.10 8.90
CA GLY A 27 0.75 1.25 10.09
C GLY A 27 1.93 0.28 10.27
N THR A 28 2.81 0.16 9.29
CA THR A 28 3.97 -0.73 9.37
C THR A 28 5.17 0.04 9.89
N GLU A 29 5.57 -0.21 11.14
CA GLU A 29 6.80 0.36 11.71
C GLU A 29 8.03 -0.52 11.37
N PRO A 30 9.20 0.07 11.03
CA PRO A 30 9.51 1.51 10.95
C PRO A 30 9.21 2.14 9.58
N LEU A 31 8.53 1.43 8.68
CA LEU A 31 8.38 1.81 7.27
C LEU A 31 7.61 3.13 7.11
N GLY A 32 6.50 3.32 7.83
CA GLY A 32 5.72 4.56 7.80
C GLY A 32 6.57 5.78 8.16
N MET A 33 7.28 5.71 9.29
CA MET A 33 8.21 6.76 9.72
C MET A 33 9.33 7.02 8.70
N LEU A 34 9.90 5.98 8.11
CA LEU A 34 10.96 6.13 7.11
C LEU A 34 10.46 6.82 5.83
N ILE A 35 9.25 6.51 5.38
CA ILE A 35 8.63 7.17 4.21
C ILE A 35 8.37 8.65 4.51
N GLU A 36 7.89 8.96 5.71
CA GLU A 36 7.65 10.36 6.13
C GLU A 36 8.96 11.15 6.22
N ASN A 37 10.01 10.57 6.79
CA ASN A 37 11.32 11.22 6.93
C ASN A 37 12.04 11.45 5.61
N ASN A 38 11.90 10.53 4.64
CA ASN A 38 12.52 10.68 3.31
C ASN A 38 11.63 11.44 2.31
N GLY A 39 10.39 11.76 2.70
CA GLY A 39 9.39 12.40 1.86
C GLY A 39 8.54 11.41 1.06
N LEU A 40 7.24 11.71 0.97
CA LEU A 40 6.25 10.85 0.30
C LEU A 40 6.52 10.65 -1.20
N GLU A 41 7.28 11.55 -1.81
CA GLU A 41 7.71 11.46 -3.21
C GLU A 41 8.55 10.20 -3.49
N THR A 42 9.18 9.61 -2.46
CA THR A 42 9.87 8.32 -2.57
C THR A 42 8.94 7.18 -3.01
N LEU A 43 7.62 7.30 -2.78
CA LEU A 43 6.63 6.34 -3.27
C LEU A 43 6.50 6.35 -4.81
N ARG A 44 6.95 7.42 -5.48
CA ARG A 44 7.04 7.50 -6.95
C ARG A 44 8.32 6.87 -7.51
N ASP A 45 9.29 6.53 -6.68
CA ASP A 45 10.53 5.87 -7.12
C ASP A 45 10.18 4.49 -7.74
N PRO A 46 10.62 4.20 -8.98
CA PRO A 46 10.38 2.91 -9.61
C PRO A 46 10.88 1.71 -8.78
N ASN A 47 11.98 1.87 -8.06
CA ASN A 47 12.51 0.85 -7.16
C ASN A 47 11.57 0.59 -6.00
N PHE A 48 10.97 1.64 -5.44
CA PHE A 48 9.97 1.50 -4.38
C PHE A 48 8.75 0.74 -4.90
N ARG A 49 8.27 1.07 -6.10
CA ARG A 49 7.17 0.35 -6.76
C ARG A 49 7.49 -1.13 -6.96
N LEU A 50 8.73 -1.48 -7.31
CA LEU A 50 9.18 -2.86 -7.42
C LEU A 50 9.18 -3.60 -6.07
N GLN A 51 9.54 -2.93 -4.98
CA GLN A 51 9.45 -3.52 -3.64
C GLN A 51 8.00 -3.74 -3.21
N ILE A 52 7.10 -2.80 -3.49
CA ILE A 52 5.66 -2.99 -3.24
C ILE A 52 5.13 -4.17 -4.05
N LEU A 53 5.49 -4.29 -5.33
CA LEU A 53 5.09 -5.44 -6.14
C LEU A 53 5.52 -6.77 -5.49
N ARG A 54 6.77 -6.86 -4.99
CA ARG A 54 7.27 -8.05 -4.28
C ARG A 54 6.47 -8.33 -3.02
N LEU A 55 6.14 -7.30 -2.23
CA LEU A 55 5.31 -7.43 -1.04
C LEU A 55 3.91 -7.95 -1.37
N LEU A 56 3.28 -7.46 -2.44
CA LEU A 56 1.98 -7.95 -2.90
C LEU A 56 2.04 -9.43 -3.30
N ILE A 57 3.11 -9.85 -4.00
CA ILE A 57 3.32 -11.25 -4.39
C ILE A 57 3.50 -12.15 -3.16
N VAL A 58 4.43 -11.79 -2.26
CA VAL A 58 4.69 -12.58 -1.04
C VAL A 58 3.47 -12.61 -0.12
N GLY A 59 2.75 -11.50 -0.03
CA GLY A 59 1.49 -11.38 0.70
C GLY A 59 0.30 -12.07 0.03
N LYS A 60 0.50 -12.70 -1.14
CA LYS A 60 -0.55 -13.34 -1.96
C LYS A 60 -1.77 -12.43 -2.19
N SER A 61 -1.50 -11.14 -2.36
CA SER A 61 -2.52 -10.10 -2.44
C SER A 61 -3.55 -10.34 -3.53
N ASP A 62 -4.81 -9.98 -3.25
CA ASP A 62 -5.88 -9.96 -4.25
C ASP A 62 -5.74 -8.78 -5.22
N ALA A 63 -5.11 -7.69 -4.78
CA ALA A 63 -4.79 -6.53 -5.60
C ALA A 63 -3.42 -6.70 -6.28
N ASN A 64 -3.34 -6.34 -7.56
CA ASN A 64 -2.10 -6.23 -8.31
C ASN A 64 -1.60 -4.77 -8.38
N ILE A 65 -0.31 -4.57 -8.71
CA ILE A 65 0.32 -3.24 -8.73
C ILE A 65 -0.25 -2.30 -9.81
N GLY A 66 -0.98 -2.82 -10.80
CA GLY A 66 -1.68 -2.04 -11.82
C GLY A 66 -3.04 -1.52 -11.34
N GLU A 67 -3.65 -2.17 -10.35
CA GLU A 67 -4.89 -1.72 -9.68
C GLU A 67 -4.64 -0.61 -8.65
N ILE A 68 -3.37 -0.36 -8.30
CA ILE A 68 -2.98 0.62 -7.28
C ILE A 68 -2.48 1.89 -7.96
N ASN A 69 -3.12 3.01 -7.63
CA ASN A 69 -2.69 4.35 -8.01
C ASN A 69 -1.81 4.95 -6.90
N MET A 70 -0.49 5.01 -7.16
CA MET A 70 0.47 5.54 -6.19
C MET A 70 0.29 7.03 -5.88
N ASP A 71 -0.23 7.83 -6.81
CA ASP A 71 -0.53 9.24 -6.53
C ASP A 71 -1.66 9.36 -5.51
N ARG A 72 -2.69 8.49 -5.62
CA ARG A 72 -3.75 8.41 -4.60
C ARG A 72 -3.22 7.91 -3.26
N VAL A 73 -2.25 6.99 -3.24
CA VAL A 73 -1.61 6.54 -1.99
C VAL A 73 -0.91 7.72 -1.30
N ILE A 74 -0.21 8.57 -2.07
CA ILE A 74 0.44 9.79 -1.54
C ILE A 74 -0.60 10.79 -1.04
N GLU A 75 -1.67 11.04 -1.80
CA GLU A 75 -2.77 11.93 -1.42
C GLU A 75 -3.45 11.46 -0.12
N ASN A 76 -3.74 10.16 -0.03
CA ASN A 76 -4.36 9.54 1.13
C ASN A 76 -3.48 9.61 2.38
N TRP A 77 -2.17 9.83 2.24
CA TRP A 77 -1.24 9.89 3.37
C TRP A 77 -1.58 11.00 4.36
N LYS A 78 -2.18 12.10 3.88
CA LYS A 78 -2.61 13.24 4.71
C LYS A 78 -3.99 13.05 5.35
N LEU A 79 -4.71 12.01 4.94
CA LEU A 79 -6.04 11.72 5.49
C LEU A 79 -5.90 10.98 6.82
N PRO A 80 -6.86 11.19 7.75
CA PRO A 80 -6.93 10.38 8.95
C PRO A 80 -7.18 8.92 8.54
N CYS A 81 -6.25 8.03 8.90
CA CYS A 81 -6.52 6.60 8.85
C CYS A 81 -7.48 6.27 10.00
N LYS A 82 -8.61 5.62 9.70
CA LYS A 82 -9.54 5.11 10.72
C LYS A 82 -9.05 3.78 11.27
#